data_AF-A0A965QS04-F1
#
_entry.id   AF-A0A965QS04-F1
#
_cell.length_a   1.000
_cell.length_b   1.000
_cell.length_c   1.000
_cell.angle_alpha   90.00
_cell.angle_beta   90.00
_cell.angle_gamma   90.00
#
_symmetry.space_group_name_H-M   'P 1'
#
loop_
_entity.id
_entity.type
_entity.pdbx_description
1 polymer ?
#
loop_
_entity_poly.entity_id
_entity_poly.type
_entity_poly.pdbx_seq_one_letter_code
_entity_poly.pdbx_strand_id
1 'polypeptide(L)'
;AADTHFMIAEAILRGLHTGDASAYYQSGLRKAMEFWERISGASLDESNMSPLSGTTDKMMEQVSTQRWLANYANSLESWSIVRKTGYPSSALTTSSDDDIISFAGDLNGGYPYRLRYGTGVYDSNKANVDAAVDKQGPDKQSTKLWWAK
;
A
#
# COMPACT_ATOMS: atom_id res chain seq x y z
N ALA A 1 1.23 -4.78 15.71
CA ALA A 1 2.62 -5.11 16.08
C ALA A 1 3.48 -5.37 14.85
N ALA A 2 3.11 -6.32 13.97
CA ALA A 2 3.85 -6.62 12.74
C ALA A 2 4.12 -5.38 11.87
N ASP A 3 3.07 -4.61 11.56
CA ASP A 3 3.18 -3.40 10.72
C ASP A 3 4.21 -2.39 11.25
N THR A 4 4.22 -2.15 12.57
CA THR A 4 5.16 -1.24 13.22
C THR A 4 6.61 -1.69 13.03
N HIS A 5 6.91 -2.98 13.13
CA HIS A 5 8.26 -3.49 12.87
C HIS A 5 8.67 -3.28 11.41
N PHE A 6 7.76 -3.50 10.45
CA PHE A 6 8.03 -3.20 9.05
C PHE A 6 8.24 -1.71 8.79
N MET A 7 7.48 -0.82 9.44
CA MET A 7 7.68 0.63 9.34
C MET A 7 9.04 1.06 9.89
N ILE A 8 9.52 0.44 10.98
CA ILE A 8 10.87 0.72 11.51
C ILE A 8 11.95 0.21 10.54
N ALA A 9 11.79 -0.99 9.97
CA ALA A 9 12.70 -1.49 8.94
C ALA A 9 12.74 -0.56 7.72
N GLU A 10 11.58 -0.10 7.24
CA GLU A 10 11.47 0.90 6.17
C GLU A 10 12.18 2.21 6.54
N ALA A 11 11.99 2.71 7.76
CA ALA A 11 12.63 3.93 8.24
C ALA A 11 14.16 3.81 8.28
N ILE A 12 14.71 2.67 8.71
CA ILE A 12 16.15 2.40 8.70
C ILE A 12 16.68 2.35 7.27
N LEU A 13 16.02 1.65 6.35
CA LEU A 13 16.42 1.58 4.94
C LEU A 13 16.39 2.95 4.24
N ARG A 14 15.48 3.83 4.65
CA ARG A 14 15.39 5.22 4.18
C ARG A 14 16.38 6.17 4.84
N GLY A 15 17.16 5.71 5.82
CA GLY A 15 18.09 6.55 6.59
C GLY A 15 17.40 7.52 7.56
N LEU A 16 16.13 7.28 7.89
CA LEU A 16 15.34 8.09 8.84
C LEU A 16 15.55 7.64 10.30
N HIS A 17 16.15 6.47 10.50
CA HIS A 17 16.47 5.91 11.81
C HIS A 17 17.73 5.05 11.73
N THR A 18 18.42 4.87 12.85
CA THR A 18 19.61 4.02 12.97
C THR A 18 19.22 2.66 13.57
N GLY A 19 19.70 1.56 12.99
CA GLY A 19 19.46 0.23 13.56
C GLY A 19 19.68 -0.89 12.54
N ASP A 20 19.29 -2.11 12.91
CA ASP A 20 19.33 -3.28 12.04
C ASP A 20 17.96 -3.51 11.39
N ALA A 21 17.82 -3.08 10.12
CA ALA A 21 16.60 -3.27 9.35
C ALA A 21 16.20 -4.75 9.22
N SER A 22 17.17 -5.66 9.14
CA SER A 22 16.92 -7.10 9.00
C SER A 22 16.31 -7.67 10.27
N ALA A 23 16.79 -7.27 11.45
CA ALA A 23 16.20 -7.69 12.72
C ALA A 23 14.74 -7.23 12.88
N TYR A 24 14.42 -5.99 12.48
CA TYR A 24 13.05 -5.49 12.51
C TYR A 24 12.16 -6.19 11.48
N TYR A 25 12.65 -6.39 10.26
CA TYR A 25 11.92 -7.14 9.24
C TYR A 25 11.57 -8.57 9.69
N GLN A 26 12.53 -9.30 10.26
CA GLN A 26 12.30 -10.65 10.81
C GLN A 26 11.30 -10.64 11.98
N SER A 27 11.36 -9.62 12.83
CA SER A 27 10.39 -9.45 13.91
C SER A 27 8.98 -9.16 13.38
N GLY A 28 8.87 -8.38 12.30
CA GLY A 28 7.62 -8.13 11.59
C GLY A 28 7.01 -9.40 11.04
N LEU A 29 7.81 -10.25 10.39
CA LEU A 29 7.36 -11.54 9.85
C LEU A 29 6.86 -12.48 10.95
N ARG A 30 7.63 -12.69 12.03
CA ARG A 30 7.18 -13.49 13.19
C ARG A 30 5.85 -13.00 13.72
N LYS A 31 5.70 -11.69 13.95
CA LYS A 31 4.47 -11.11 14.48
C LYS A 31 3.29 -11.23 13.50
N ALA A 32 3.54 -11.21 12.20
CA ALA A 32 2.50 -11.44 11.20
C ALA A 32 2.04 -12.91 11.22
N MET A 33 2.98 -13.85 11.32
CA MET A 33 2.65 -15.27 11.38
C MET A 33 1.93 -15.63 12.68
N GLU A 34 2.43 -15.20 13.85
CA GLU A 34 1.75 -15.39 15.14
C GLU A 34 0.27 -14.94 15.10
N PHE A 35 -0.01 -13.83 14.41
CA PHE A 35 -1.38 -13.35 14.21
C PHE A 35 -2.23 -14.30 13.36
N TRP A 36 -1.70 -14.77 12.24
CA TRP A 36 -2.42 -15.66 11.33
C TRP A 36 -2.52 -17.09 11.83
N GLU A 37 -1.53 -17.61 12.54
CA GLU A 37 -1.59 -18.89 13.25
C GLU A 37 -2.74 -18.86 14.27
N ARG A 38 -2.85 -17.78 15.04
CA ARG A 38 -3.94 -17.61 16.00
C ARG A 38 -5.33 -17.60 15.36
N ILE A 39 -5.45 -17.05 14.14
CA ILE A 39 -6.72 -16.98 13.41
C ILE A 39 -7.06 -18.32 12.75
N SER A 40 -6.08 -18.96 12.11
CA SER A 40 -6.28 -20.16 11.29
C SER A 40 -6.20 -21.47 12.08
N GLY A 41 -5.53 -21.46 13.24
CA GLY A 41 -5.15 -22.65 13.99
C GLY A 41 -4.02 -23.47 13.32
N ALA A 42 -3.49 -23.03 12.18
CA ALA A 42 -2.36 -23.65 11.51
C ALA A 42 -1.05 -23.20 12.16
N SER A 43 -0.03 -24.06 12.14
CA SER A 43 1.34 -23.65 12.41
C SER A 43 2.01 -23.23 11.10
N LEU A 44 2.62 -22.05 11.11
CA LEU A 44 3.38 -21.48 10.02
C LEU A 44 4.87 -21.72 10.29
N ASP A 45 5.56 -22.32 9.33
CA ASP A 45 6.96 -22.66 9.47
C ASP A 45 7.84 -21.41 9.33
N GLU A 46 8.35 -20.95 10.47
CA GLU A 46 9.25 -19.80 10.57
C GLU A 46 10.55 -19.96 9.76
N SER A 47 10.99 -21.20 9.49
CA SER A 47 12.23 -21.43 8.75
C SER A 47 12.17 -21.01 7.29
N ASN A 48 10.96 -20.81 6.74
CA ASN A 48 10.74 -20.34 5.37
C ASN A 48 10.77 -18.80 5.26
N MET A 49 11.00 -18.06 6.35
CA MET A 49 11.16 -16.62 6.31
C MET A 49 12.41 -16.22 5.52
N SER A 50 12.21 -15.66 4.32
CA SER A 50 13.31 -15.15 3.51
C SER A 50 14.03 -14.00 4.21
N PRO A 51 15.37 -13.92 4.18
CA PRO A 51 16.12 -12.82 4.77
C PRO A 51 15.97 -11.51 3.98
N LEU A 52 16.08 -10.38 4.68
CA LEU A 52 16.17 -9.06 4.05
C LEU A 52 17.52 -8.95 3.34
N SER A 53 17.52 -8.80 2.02
CA SER A 53 18.75 -8.93 1.22
C SER A 53 18.69 -8.21 -0.13
N GLY A 54 19.85 -7.94 -0.72
CA GLY A 54 19.99 -7.27 -2.02
C GLY A 54 20.28 -5.78 -1.91
N THR A 55 19.93 -5.02 -2.96
CA THR A 55 20.04 -3.56 -2.97
C THR A 55 19.01 -2.93 -2.03
N THR A 56 19.21 -1.68 -1.63
CA THR A 56 18.23 -0.94 -0.82
C THR A 56 16.83 -0.97 -1.43
N ASP A 57 16.71 -0.83 -2.76
CA ASP A 57 15.42 -0.90 -3.46
C ASP A 57 14.77 -2.29 -3.35
N LYS A 58 15.55 -3.38 -3.48
CA LYS A 58 15.04 -4.75 -3.29
C LYS A 58 14.63 -5.01 -1.85
N MET A 59 15.39 -4.50 -0.88
CA MET A 59 15.03 -4.58 0.54
C MET A 59 13.75 -3.79 0.83
N MET A 60 13.58 -2.61 0.22
CA MET A 60 12.36 -1.81 0.32
C MET A 60 11.14 -2.53 -0.28
N GLU A 61 11.32 -3.22 -1.41
CA GLU A 61 10.29 -4.07 -2.01
C GLU A 61 9.91 -5.24 -1.09
N GLN A 62 10.89 -5.94 -0.51
CA GLN A 62 10.67 -7.04 0.43
C GLN A 62 9.87 -6.57 1.65
N VAL A 63 10.30 -5.46 2.29
CA VAL A 63 9.60 -4.88 3.45
C VAL A 63 8.18 -4.46 3.08
N SER A 64 8.00 -3.73 1.98
CA SER A 64 6.68 -3.22 1.57
C SER A 64 5.71 -4.33 1.19
N THR A 65 6.20 -5.38 0.54
CA THR A 65 5.40 -6.56 0.17
C THR A 65 4.94 -7.33 1.40
N GLN A 66 5.83 -7.57 2.37
CA GLN A 66 5.45 -8.24 3.61
C GLN A 66 4.52 -7.37 4.47
N ARG A 67 4.71 -6.05 4.44
CA ARG A 67 3.79 -5.09 5.07
C ARG A 67 2.40 -5.15 4.43
N TRP A 68 2.30 -5.23 3.11
CA TRP A 68 1.04 -5.40 2.38
C TRP A 68 0.35 -6.72 2.76
N LEU A 69 1.08 -7.84 2.77
CA LEU A 69 0.55 -9.15 3.19
C LEU A 69 0.05 -9.14 4.64
N ALA A 70 0.81 -8.55 5.56
CA ALA A 70 0.45 -8.46 6.97
C ALA A 70 -0.83 -7.64 7.19
N ASN A 71 -1.14 -6.70 6.29
CA ASN A 71 -2.35 -5.87 6.33
C ASN A 71 -3.49 -6.42 5.45
N TYR A 72 -3.48 -7.70 5.06
CA TYR A 72 -4.54 -8.28 4.22
C TYR A 72 -5.95 -8.03 4.77
N ALA A 73 -6.16 -8.16 6.08
CA ALA A 73 -7.44 -7.87 6.74
C ALA A 73 -7.73 -6.37 6.92
N ASN A 74 -6.77 -5.49 6.62
CA ASN A 74 -6.88 -4.03 6.65
C ASN A 74 -6.67 -3.47 5.23
N SER A 75 -7.71 -3.59 4.41
CA SER A 75 -7.65 -3.27 2.97
C SER A 75 -7.28 -1.82 2.68
N LEU A 76 -7.71 -0.86 3.51
CA LEU A 76 -7.38 0.56 3.34
C LEU A 76 -5.89 0.82 3.55
N GLU A 77 -5.27 0.18 4.55
CA GLU A 77 -3.83 0.29 4.77
C GLU A 77 -3.05 -0.42 3.66
N SER A 78 -3.48 -1.63 3.26
CA SER A 78 -2.90 -2.35 2.12
C SER A 78 -2.92 -1.53 0.83
N TRP A 79 -4.05 -0.88 0.52
CA TRP A 79 -4.16 0.01 -0.64
C TRP A 79 -3.25 1.24 -0.51
N SER A 80 -3.07 1.76 0.70
CA SER A 80 -2.18 2.90 0.97
C SER A 80 -0.71 2.52 0.83
N ILE A 81 -0.30 1.33 1.28
CA ILE A 81 1.06 0.81 1.12
C ILE A 81 1.43 0.71 -0.36
N VAL A 82 0.57 0.09 -1.18
CA VAL A 82 0.83 -0.09 -2.62
C VAL A 82 0.97 1.26 -3.32
N ARG A 83 0.07 2.22 -3.05
CA ARG A 83 0.14 3.57 -3.65
C ARG A 83 1.36 4.36 -3.18
N LYS A 84 1.82 4.20 -1.94
CA LYS A 84 2.97 4.92 -1.37
C LYS A 84 4.29 4.36 -1.87
N THR A 85 4.40 3.04 -1.93
CA THR A 85 5.67 2.34 -2.16
C THR A 85 5.84 1.90 -3.61
N GLY A 86 4.73 1.63 -4.30
CA GLY A 86 4.70 0.95 -5.59
C GLY A 86 4.79 -0.58 -5.48
N TYR A 87 4.77 -1.14 -4.27
CA TYR A 87 4.99 -2.56 -4.01
C TYR A 87 3.83 -3.22 -3.23
N PRO A 88 3.57 -4.52 -3.48
CA PRO A 88 4.10 -5.28 -4.61
C PRO A 88 3.55 -4.73 -5.93
N SER A 89 4.36 -4.70 -6.99
CA SER A 89 3.94 -4.17 -8.30
C SER A 89 2.78 -4.98 -8.90
N SER A 90 2.68 -6.26 -8.56
CA SER A 90 1.57 -7.13 -8.94
C SER A 90 0.22 -6.73 -8.33
N ALA A 91 0.20 -5.93 -7.26
CA ALA A 91 -1.04 -5.40 -6.70
C ALA A 91 -1.55 -4.15 -7.44
N LEU A 92 -0.74 -3.55 -8.32
CA LEU A 92 -1.15 -2.48 -9.23
C LEU A 92 -1.78 -3.09 -10.48
N THR A 93 -2.98 -3.65 -10.33
CA THR A 93 -3.69 -4.28 -11.44
C THR A 93 -4.20 -3.23 -12.42
N THR A 94 -3.82 -3.38 -13.69
CA THR A 94 -4.37 -2.62 -14.82
C THR A 94 -4.94 -3.58 -15.86
N SER A 95 -5.94 -3.14 -16.61
CA SER A 95 -6.51 -3.91 -17.72
C SER A 95 -6.40 -3.14 -19.03
N SER A 96 -6.08 -3.86 -20.11
CA SER A 96 -6.19 -3.40 -21.49
C SER A 96 -7.36 -4.05 -22.24
N ASP A 97 -8.20 -4.82 -21.53
CA ASP A 97 -9.35 -5.51 -22.08
C ASP A 97 -10.52 -4.52 -22.21
N ASP A 98 -11.05 -4.36 -23.43
CA ASP A 98 -12.13 -3.42 -23.73
C ASP A 98 -13.41 -3.72 -22.95
N ASP A 99 -13.71 -5.00 -22.68
CA ASP A 99 -14.88 -5.39 -21.90
C ASP A 99 -14.72 -4.93 -20.44
N ILE A 100 -13.50 -4.95 -19.89
CA ILE A 100 -13.19 -4.47 -18.54
C ILE A 100 -13.13 -2.94 -18.49
N ILE A 101 -12.52 -2.30 -19.49
CA ILE A 101 -12.36 -0.85 -19.58
C ILE A 101 -13.72 -0.15 -19.74
N SER A 102 -14.66 -0.76 -20.48
CA SER A 102 -15.97 -0.18 -20.75
C SER A 102 -16.75 0.22 -19.49
N PHE A 103 -16.52 -0.48 -18.37
CA PHE A 103 -17.14 -0.19 -17.07
C PHE A 103 -16.30 0.72 -16.16
N ALA A 104 -15.05 1.00 -16.51
CA ALA A 104 -14.10 1.74 -15.67
C ALA A 104 -14.21 3.28 -15.80
N GLY A 105 -14.96 3.77 -16.79
CA GLY A 105 -15.11 5.20 -17.06
C GLY A 105 -13.75 5.90 -17.22
N ASP A 106 -13.58 7.07 -16.60
CA ASP A 106 -12.34 7.86 -16.64
C ASP A 106 -11.09 7.14 -16.10
N LEU A 107 -11.25 6.04 -15.36
CA LEU A 107 -10.13 5.23 -14.88
C LEU A 107 -9.50 4.43 -16.03
N ASN A 108 -10.29 4.08 -17.06
CA ASN A 108 -9.87 3.43 -18.31
C ASN A 108 -8.93 2.23 -18.09
N GLY A 109 -9.33 1.29 -17.23
CA GLY A 109 -8.53 0.11 -16.89
C GLY A 109 -7.30 0.39 -16.03
N GLY A 110 -7.06 1.63 -15.62
CA GLY A 110 -5.99 2.02 -14.71
C GLY A 110 -6.25 1.66 -13.25
N TYR A 111 -5.22 1.82 -12.43
CA TYR A 111 -5.32 1.60 -10.99
C TYR A 111 -5.86 2.84 -10.27
N PRO A 112 -6.83 2.71 -9.34
CA PRO A 112 -7.35 3.86 -8.61
C PRO A 112 -6.36 4.31 -7.54
N TYR A 113 -6.05 5.61 -7.51
CA TYR A 113 -5.17 6.24 -6.54
C TYR A 113 -5.92 6.96 -5.42
N ARG A 114 -7.20 7.27 -5.61
CA ARG A 114 -8.08 7.91 -4.63
C ARG A 114 -9.53 7.57 -4.83
N LEU A 115 -10.35 7.88 -3.83
CA LEU A 115 -11.79 7.98 -3.99
C LEU A 115 -12.14 9.42 -4.42
N ARG A 116 -13.26 9.55 -5.12
CA ARG A 116 -13.85 10.87 -5.41
C ARG A 116 -14.57 11.42 -4.18
N TYR A 117 -14.81 12.72 -4.15
CA TYR A 117 -15.69 13.28 -3.13
C TYR A 117 -17.11 12.73 -3.24
N GLY A 118 -17.85 12.77 -2.13
CA GLY A 118 -19.27 12.38 -2.13
C GLY A 118 -20.08 13.30 -3.03
N THR A 119 -21.01 12.76 -3.81
CA THR A 119 -21.73 13.52 -4.85
C THR A 119 -22.46 14.76 -4.34
N GLY A 120 -22.95 14.75 -3.10
CA GLY A 120 -23.64 15.91 -2.53
C GLY A 120 -22.76 17.14 -2.28
N VAL A 121 -21.42 17.01 -2.20
CA VAL A 121 -20.56 18.16 -1.90
C VAL A 121 -20.36 19.09 -3.10
N TYR A 122 -20.57 18.60 -4.32
CA TYR A 122 -20.47 19.43 -5.53
C TYR A 122 -21.54 20.51 -5.57
N ASP A 123 -22.69 20.27 -4.97
CA ASP A 123 -23.79 21.23 -4.87
C ASP A 123 -23.74 22.02 -3.57
N SER A 124 -23.59 21.31 -2.44
CA SER A 124 -23.69 21.92 -1.10
C SER A 124 -22.44 22.73 -0.69
N ASN A 125 -21.28 22.48 -1.30
CA ASN A 125 -20.01 23.10 -0.91
C ASN A 125 -19.08 23.38 -2.11
N LYS A 126 -19.67 23.81 -3.24
CA LYS A 126 -18.97 23.95 -4.53
C LYS A 126 -17.65 24.73 -4.45
N ALA A 127 -17.65 25.90 -3.80
CA ALA A 127 -16.47 26.77 -3.76
C ALA A 127 -15.24 26.08 -3.14
N ASN A 128 -15.44 25.25 -2.11
CA ASN A 128 -14.35 24.50 -1.49
C ASN A 128 -13.92 23.28 -2.32
N VAL A 129 -14.85 22.66 -3.05
CA VAL A 129 -14.50 21.59 -4.00
C VAL A 129 -13.62 22.15 -5.12
N ASP A 130 -14.02 23.29 -5.71
CA ASP A 130 -13.26 23.94 -6.78
C ASP A 130 -11.85 24.31 -6.28
N ALA A 131 -11.75 24.93 -5.09
CA ALA A 131 -10.46 25.27 -4.48
C ALA A 131 -9.57 24.04 -4.17
N ALA A 132 -10.16 22.88 -3.88
CA ALA A 132 -9.42 21.64 -3.67
C ALA A 132 -8.94 21.05 -5.00
N VAL A 133 -9.80 21.03 -6.03
CA VAL A 133 -9.47 20.59 -7.39
C VAL A 133 -8.34 21.41 -7.98
N ASP A 134 -8.32 22.72 -7.76
CA ASP A 134 -7.24 23.60 -8.22
C ASP A 134 -5.86 23.23 -7.64
N LYS A 135 -5.83 22.68 -6.42
CA LYS A 135 -4.57 22.31 -5.73
C LYS A 135 -4.14 20.88 -6.00
N GLN A 136 -5.09 19.95 -6.04
CA GLN A 136 -4.81 18.51 -6.11
C GLN A 136 -4.86 17.95 -7.55
N GLY A 137 -5.43 18.71 -8.49
CA GLY A 137 -5.86 18.22 -9.79
C GLY A 137 -7.33 17.76 -9.80
N PRO A 138 -7.81 17.27 -10.95
CA PRO A 138 -9.21 16.91 -11.14
C PRO A 138 -9.66 15.83 -10.15
N ASP A 139 -10.92 15.88 -9.70
CA ASP A 139 -11.47 14.87 -8.79
C ASP A 139 -11.83 13.57 -9.53
N LYS A 140 -10.79 12.83 -9.93
CA LYS A 140 -10.87 11.53 -10.62
C LYS A 140 -10.16 10.48 -9.79
N GLN A 141 -10.58 9.22 -9.92
CA GLN A 141 -9.93 8.10 -9.21
C GLN A 141 -8.48 7.90 -9.66
N SER A 142 -8.13 8.30 -10.89
CA SER A 142 -6.77 8.25 -11.45
C SER A 142 -5.84 9.36 -10.93
N THR A 143 -6.36 10.39 -10.27
CA THR A 143 -5.54 11.49 -9.75
C THR A 143 -4.73 11.01 -8.54
N LYS A 144 -3.39 11.06 -8.66
CA LYS A 144 -2.48 10.66 -7.58
C LYS A 144 -2.59 11.61 -6.39
N LEU A 145 -2.59 11.05 -5.18
CA LEU A 145 -2.45 11.83 -3.96
C LEU A 145 -1.01 12.32 -3.81
N TRP A 146 -0.79 13.39 -3.03
CA TRP A 146 0.52 14.05 -2.90
C TRP A 146 1.65 13.13 -2.38
N TRP A 147 1.29 12.04 -1.69
CA TRP A 147 2.24 11.07 -1.15
C TRP A 147 2.36 9.80 -1.99
N ALA A 148 1.51 9.63 -3.01
CA ALA A 148 1.52 8.45 -3.86
C ALA A 148 2.69 8.52 -4.86
N LYS A 149 3.30 7.37 -5.12
CA LYS A 149 4.38 7.22 -6.11
C LYS A 149 3.83 7.18 -7.53
#